data_AF-A0A537QL95-F1
#
_entry.id   AF-A0A537QL95-F1
#
_cell.length_a   1.000
_cell.length_b   1.000
_cell.length_c   1.000
_cell.angle_alpha   90.00
_cell.angle_beta   90.00
_cell.angle_gamma   90.00
#
_symmetry.space_group_name_H-M   'P 1'
#
loop_
_entity.id
_entity.type
_entity.pdbx_description
1 polymer ?
#
loop_
_entity_poly.entity_id
_entity_poly.type
_entity_poly.pdbx_seq_one_letter_code
_entity_poly.pdbx_strand_id
1 'polypeptide(L)'
;MRKHLFVAAAALLLAGSAAGPVFAQAAVNDADATAVNCGSFQRWGAGGWTVTSPTTMSFDNGQSMALSPGMSFGPGTVQGGVAIPVILDRHCGNL
;
A
#
# COMPACT_ATOMS: atom_id res chain seq x y z
N MET A 1 -9.29 -57.57 40.42
CA MET A 1 -9.19 -57.86 38.97
C MET A 1 -10.48 -57.42 38.28
N ARG A 2 -10.44 -56.41 37.40
CA ARG A 2 -11.16 -56.31 36.12
C ARG A 2 -10.87 -54.94 35.49
N LYS A 3 -10.08 -55.00 34.43
CA LYS A 3 -9.80 -53.92 33.47
C LYS A 3 -11.09 -53.59 32.73
N HIS A 4 -11.33 -52.33 32.38
CA HIS A 4 -11.83 -51.91 31.06
C HIS A 4 -11.48 -50.43 30.83
N LEU A 5 -10.49 -50.19 29.97
CA LEU A 5 -10.32 -48.92 29.24
C LEU A 5 -11.57 -48.69 28.40
N PHE A 6 -12.07 -47.46 28.30
CA PHE A 6 -12.50 -46.90 27.00
C PHE A 6 -12.26 -45.39 26.97
N VAL A 7 -11.56 -44.98 25.91
CA VAL A 7 -11.18 -43.62 25.52
C VAL A 7 -12.44 -42.86 25.10
N ALA A 8 -12.72 -41.72 25.74
CA ALA A 8 -13.71 -40.76 25.23
C ALA A 8 -12.95 -39.67 24.47
N ALA A 9 -13.05 -39.72 23.14
CA ALA A 9 -12.50 -38.71 22.25
C ALA A 9 -13.20 -37.36 22.50
N ALA A 10 -12.48 -36.42 23.11
CA ALA A 10 -12.88 -35.02 23.17
C ALA A 10 -12.52 -34.35 21.85
N ALA A 11 -13.44 -34.37 20.88
CA ALA A 11 -13.36 -33.56 19.67
C ALA A 11 -14.58 -32.63 19.60
N LEU A 12 -14.67 -31.75 20.59
CA LEU A 12 -15.56 -30.59 20.59
C LEU A 12 -14.68 -29.34 20.49
N LEU A 13 -14.25 -29.02 19.29
CA LEU A 13 -13.85 -27.66 18.91
C LEU A 13 -14.79 -27.25 17.78
N LEU A 14 -16.00 -26.83 18.13
CA LEU A 14 -16.36 -25.42 18.31
C LEU A 14 -16.09 -24.61 17.04
N ALA A 15 -17.20 -24.33 16.37
CA ALA A 15 -17.41 -23.21 15.47
C ALA A 15 -16.58 -21.96 15.83
N GLY A 16 -15.98 -21.37 14.81
CA GLY A 16 -15.26 -20.10 14.88
C GLY A 16 -14.23 -20.12 13.75
N SER A 17 -14.31 -19.32 12.71
CA SER A 17 -14.79 -17.95 12.64
C SER A 17 -15.23 -17.65 11.21
N ALA A 18 -16.27 -16.84 11.10
CA ALA A 18 -16.76 -16.21 9.88
C ALA A 18 -15.61 -15.85 8.93
N ALA A 19 -15.71 -16.32 7.69
CA ALA A 19 -15.11 -15.64 6.56
C ALA A 19 -15.77 -14.25 6.48
N GLY A 20 -15.25 -13.30 7.26
CA GLY A 20 -15.55 -11.89 7.06
C GLY A 20 -15.15 -11.49 5.64
N PRO A 21 -15.74 -10.42 5.09
CA PRO A 21 -15.35 -9.95 3.78
C PRO A 21 -13.85 -9.65 3.85
N VAL A 22 -13.06 -10.45 3.13
CA VAL A 22 -11.73 -10.04 2.69
C VAL A 22 -12.03 -8.85 1.80
N PHE A 23 -11.97 -7.64 2.36
CA PHE A 23 -11.81 -6.45 1.54
C PHE A 23 -10.58 -6.76 0.72
N ALA A 24 -10.78 -7.00 -0.58
CA ALA A 24 -9.70 -7.13 -1.53
C ALA A 24 -8.82 -5.91 -1.28
N GLN A 25 -7.68 -6.14 -0.64
CA GLN A 25 -6.67 -5.13 -0.45
C GLN A 25 -6.39 -4.69 -1.87
N ALA A 26 -6.77 -3.46 -2.23
CA ALA A 26 -6.42 -2.91 -3.53
C ALA A 26 -4.90 -3.06 -3.59
N ALA A 27 -4.44 -4.05 -4.36
CA ALA A 27 -3.07 -4.50 -4.29
C ALA A 27 -2.23 -3.28 -4.62
N VAL A 28 -1.43 -2.83 -3.65
CA VAL A 28 -0.41 -1.84 -3.94
C VAL A 28 0.48 -2.53 -4.95
N ASN A 29 0.51 -2.01 -6.17
CA ASN A 29 1.41 -2.55 -7.16
C ASN A 29 2.81 -2.05 -6.81
N ASP A 30 3.81 -2.91 -7.00
CA ASP A 30 5.22 -2.56 -6.79
C ASP A 30 5.78 -1.69 -7.91
N ALA A 31 4.92 -1.04 -8.71
CA ALA A 31 5.35 -0.23 -9.83
C ALA A 31 6.11 1.00 -9.34
N ASP A 32 7.27 1.25 -9.96
CA ASP A 32 8.08 2.42 -9.66
C ASP A 32 8.01 3.44 -10.81
N ALA A 33 8.36 4.69 -10.51
CA ALA A 33 8.45 5.71 -11.54
C ALA A 33 9.70 5.50 -12.40
N THR A 34 9.54 5.58 -13.72
CA THR A 34 10.65 5.54 -14.69
C THR A 34 11.28 6.91 -14.89
N ALA A 35 10.52 7.97 -14.65
CA ALA A 35 10.99 9.35 -14.66
C ALA A 35 10.17 10.18 -13.67
N VAL A 36 10.85 10.97 -12.83
CA VAL A 36 10.24 11.88 -11.86
C VAL A 36 10.82 13.28 -12.03
N ASN A 37 9.96 14.25 -12.34
CA ASN A 37 10.35 15.66 -12.29
C ASN A 37 10.29 16.16 -10.84
N CYS A 38 11.37 15.97 -10.08
CA CYS A 38 11.41 16.33 -8.66
C CYS A 38 11.14 17.81 -8.37
N GLY A 39 11.44 18.72 -9.32
CA GLY A 39 11.14 20.15 -9.16
C GLY A 39 9.64 20.49 -9.13
N SER A 40 8.78 19.54 -9.50
CA SER A 40 7.32 19.69 -9.42
C SER A 40 6.71 19.27 -8.09
N PHE A 41 7.55 18.86 -7.12
CA PHE A 41 7.10 18.40 -5.82
C PHE A 41 7.82 19.14 -4.70
N GLN A 42 7.08 19.42 -3.63
CA GLN A 42 7.62 19.96 -2.40
C GLN A 42 7.36 18.99 -1.26
N ARG A 43 8.44 18.57 -0.59
CA ARG A 43 8.35 17.76 0.63
C ARG A 43 7.92 18.64 1.80
N TRP A 44 7.10 18.09 2.67
CA TRP A 44 6.73 18.67 3.96
C TRP A 44 6.93 17.64 5.08
N GLY A 45 6.63 18.03 6.32
CA GLY A 45 6.90 17.20 7.51
C GLY A 45 6.36 15.76 7.43
N ALA A 46 6.89 14.88 8.26
CA ALA A 46 6.48 13.47 8.36
C ALA A 46 6.63 12.61 7.08
N GLY A 47 7.25 13.11 6.00
CA GLY A 47 7.38 12.36 4.73
C GLY A 47 6.23 12.59 3.75
N GLY A 48 5.49 13.69 3.93
CA GLY A 48 4.47 14.10 2.99
C GLY A 48 5.02 14.89 1.82
N TRP A 49 4.28 14.87 0.71
CA TRP A 49 4.62 15.56 -0.53
C TRP A 49 3.43 16.32 -1.08
N THR A 50 3.68 17.46 -1.72
CA THR A 50 2.66 18.26 -2.42
C THR A 50 3.15 18.61 -3.82
N VAL A 51 2.26 18.50 -4.81
CA VAL A 51 2.53 18.90 -6.20
C VAL A 51 2.50 20.43 -6.29
N THR A 52 3.59 21.04 -6.74
CA THR A 52 3.74 22.51 -6.87
C THR A 52 3.59 23.01 -8.31
N SER A 53 3.79 22.14 -9.30
CA SER A 53 3.57 22.45 -10.72
C SER A 53 2.97 21.25 -11.46
N PRO A 54 2.22 21.45 -12.56
CA PRO A 54 1.65 20.35 -13.33
C PRO A 54 2.75 19.41 -13.81
N THR A 55 2.55 18.11 -13.61
CA THR A 55 3.54 17.10 -13.99
C THR A 55 2.87 15.78 -14.34
N THR A 56 3.58 14.91 -15.04
CA THR A 56 3.15 13.55 -15.34
C THR A 56 4.19 12.59 -14.81
N MET A 57 3.75 11.59 -14.05
CA MET A 57 4.60 10.50 -13.57
C MET A 57 4.34 9.26 -14.42
N SER A 58 5.39 8.73 -15.04
CA SER A 58 5.34 7.48 -15.81
C SER A 58 5.89 6.33 -14.99
N PHE A 59 5.25 5.17 -15.05
CA PHE A 59 5.61 3.99 -14.27
C PHE A 59 6.17 2.87 -15.16
N ASP A 60 6.93 1.97 -14.57
CA ASP A 60 7.55 0.82 -15.26
C ASP A 60 6.54 -0.20 -15.82
N ASN A 61 5.33 -0.24 -15.24
CA ASN A 61 4.20 -1.04 -15.71
C ASN A 61 3.47 -0.41 -16.93
N GLY A 62 4.00 0.67 -17.51
CA GLY A 62 3.44 1.38 -18.67
C GLY A 62 2.27 2.30 -18.34
N GLN A 63 1.87 2.42 -17.07
CA GLN A 63 0.89 3.41 -16.65
C GLN A 63 1.52 4.80 -16.58
N SER A 64 0.68 5.82 -16.69
CA SER A 64 1.07 7.20 -16.39
C SER A 64 -0.02 7.90 -15.60
N MET A 65 0.39 8.83 -14.76
CA MET A 65 -0.51 9.61 -13.91
C MET A 65 -0.23 11.10 -14.11
N ALA A 66 -1.26 11.82 -14.56
CA ALA A 66 -1.23 13.28 -14.60
C ALA A 66 -1.49 13.82 -13.20
N LEU A 67 -0.63 14.75 -12.76
CA LEU A 67 -0.66 15.33 -11.44
C LEU A 67 -0.82 16.85 -11.51
N SER A 68 -1.91 17.34 -10.94
CA SER A 68 -2.22 18.78 -10.86
C SER A 68 -1.64 19.41 -9.58
N PRO A 69 -1.28 20.70 -9.62
CA PRO A 69 -0.84 21.45 -8.43
C PRO A 69 -1.87 21.40 -7.29
N GLY A 70 -1.38 21.38 -6.06
CA GLY A 70 -2.19 21.35 -4.83
C GLY A 70 -2.55 19.93 -4.36
N MET A 71 -2.39 18.91 -5.20
CA MET A 71 -2.54 17.52 -4.75
C MET A 71 -1.45 17.19 -3.73
N SER A 72 -1.86 16.58 -2.62
CA SER A 72 -0.97 16.27 -1.50
C SER A 72 -1.10 14.81 -1.10
N PHE A 73 0.04 14.20 -0.81
CA PHE A 73 0.16 12.79 -0.47
C PHE A 73 0.84 12.69 0.88
N GLY A 74 0.10 12.22 1.89
CA GLY A 74 0.66 11.95 3.21
C GLY A 74 1.33 10.57 3.29
N PRO A 75 2.09 10.29 4.35
CA PRO A 75 2.70 8.98 4.57
C PRO A 75 1.68 7.84 4.48
N GLY A 76 2.01 6.77 3.76
CA GLY A 76 1.12 5.62 3.55
C GLY A 76 -0.02 5.85 2.54
N THR A 77 -0.10 7.01 1.90
CA THR A 77 -1.10 7.28 0.85
C THR A 77 -0.80 6.46 -0.40
N VAL A 78 -1.84 5.81 -0.93
CA VAL A 78 -1.80 5.08 -2.20
C VAL A 78 -2.76 5.77 -3.18
N GLN A 79 -2.29 6.08 -4.38
CA GLN A 79 -3.10 6.66 -5.45
C GLN A 79 -2.92 5.86 -6.73
N GLY A 80 -4.01 5.48 -7.39
CA GLY A 80 -3.93 4.64 -8.60
C GLY A 80 -3.24 3.28 -8.37
N GLY A 81 -3.24 2.79 -7.14
CA GLY A 81 -2.55 1.55 -6.75
C GLY A 81 -1.05 1.69 -6.46
N VAL A 82 -0.47 2.89 -6.55
CA VAL A 82 0.95 3.15 -6.21
C VAL A 82 1.11 3.99 -4.95
N ALA A 83 2.16 3.72 -4.18
CA ALA A 83 2.53 4.53 -3.01
C ALA A 83 3.39 5.74 -3.44
N ILE A 84 2.75 6.79 -3.97
CA ILE A 84 3.43 7.99 -4.49
C ILE A 84 4.47 8.59 -3.51
N PRO A 85 4.19 8.76 -2.21
CA PRO A 85 5.19 9.30 -1.28
C PRO A 85 6.47 8.46 -1.21
N VAL A 86 6.36 7.13 -1.29
CA VAL A 86 7.50 6.21 -1.25
C VAL A 86 8.35 6.34 -2.52
N ILE A 87 7.70 6.49 -3.67
CA ILE A 87 8.36 6.75 -4.95
C ILE A 87 9.08 8.11 -4.89
N LEU A 88 8.41 9.16 -4.42
CA LEU A 88 9.03 10.49 -4.31
C LEU A 88 10.20 10.51 -3.32
N ASP A 89 10.11 9.84 -2.17
CA ASP A 89 11.24 9.73 -1.24
C ASP A 89 12.43 8.99 -1.87
N ARG A 90 12.20 7.92 -2.64
CA ARG A 90 13.25 7.15 -3.33
C ARG A 90 13.95 7.96 -4.42
N HIS A 91 13.20 8.71 -5.22
CA HIS A 91 13.72 9.43 -6.39
C HIS A 91 14.19 10.85 -6.09
N CYS A 92 13.53 11.53 -5.14
CA CYS A 92 13.71 12.96 -4.87
C CYS A 92 14.14 13.29 -3.43
N GLY A 93 14.18 12.31 -2.52
CA GLY A 93 14.44 12.53 -1.09
C GLY A 93 15.86 13.00 -0.73
N ASN A 94 16.80 12.93 -1.67
CA ASN A 94 18.22 13.31 -1.48
C ASN A 94 18.60 14.65 -2.17
N LEU A 95 17.62 15.45 -2.60
CA LEU A 95 17.84 16.72 -3.28
C LEU A 95 18.10 17.89 -2.32
#